data_AF-A0A3A4R375-F1
#
_entry.id   AF-A0A3A4R375-F1
#
_cell.length_a   1.000
_cell.length_b   1.000
_cell.length_c   1.000
_cell.angle_alpha   90.00
_cell.angle_beta   90.00
_cell.angle_gamma   90.00
#
_symmetry.space_group_name_H-M   'P 1'
#
loop_
_entity.id
_entity.type
_entity.pdbx_description
1 polymer ?
#
loop_
_entity_poly.entity_id
_entity_poly.type
_entity_poly.pdbx_seq_one_letter_code
_entity_poly.pdbx_strand_id
1 'polypeptide(L)'
;MSYLPHKTAKAVLDFILSSLILLLVYPLIYSHHKLTKRTSEFSKFILNVPRVFLGKLSFVGPQSNSEFEGLYLGKPGLTGLWNIENIDKNDEEEKRKLDIFYAKNQNIWLDIEILSRTFSNMFIKPEK
;
A
#
# COMPACT_ATOMS: atom_id res chain seq x y z
N MET A 1 4.35 15.42 -25.34
CA MET A 1 5.07 15.38 -24.04
C MET A 1 4.64 14.13 -23.29
N SER A 2 5.58 13.32 -22.82
CA SER A 2 5.35 11.95 -22.34
C SER A 2 4.58 11.89 -21.00
N TYR A 3 3.31 11.47 -21.03
CA TYR A 3 2.52 11.11 -19.84
C TYR A 3 2.86 9.71 -19.26
N LEU A 4 3.91 9.06 -19.77
CA LEU A 4 4.35 7.71 -19.42
C LEU A 4 5.35 7.56 -18.23
N PRO A 5 5.98 8.60 -17.62
CA PRO A 5 7.01 8.39 -16.60
C PRO A 5 6.46 8.01 -15.22
N HIS A 6 5.22 8.39 -14.88
CA HIS A 6 4.71 8.18 -13.51
C HIS A 6 4.41 6.72 -13.19
N LYS A 7 3.82 5.98 -14.14
CA LYS A 7 3.48 4.55 -13.95
C LYS A 7 4.72 3.67 -13.86
N THR A 8 5.73 3.96 -14.67
CA THR A 8 7.00 3.23 -14.68
C THR A 8 7.83 3.53 -13.45
N ALA A 9 7.92 4.80 -13.04
CA ALA A 9 8.59 5.20 -11.80
C ALA A 9 7.97 4.50 -10.57
N LYS A 10 6.64 4.41 -10.51
CA LYS A 10 5.93 3.67 -9.46
C LYS A 10 6.28 2.18 -9.47
N ALA A 11 6.22 1.53 -10.61
CA ALA A 11 6.53 0.10 -10.71
C ALA A 11 7.99 -0.20 -10.33
N VAL A 12 8.93 0.66 -10.72
CA VAL A 12 10.34 0.55 -10.34
C VAL A 12 10.51 0.75 -8.83
N LEU A 13 9.85 1.75 -8.24
CA LEU A 13 9.85 1.98 -6.80
C LEU A 13 9.33 0.76 -6.03
N ASP A 14 8.18 0.23 -6.43
CA ASP A 14 7.56 -0.94 -5.78
C ASP A 14 8.48 -2.17 -5.88
N PHE A 15 9.11 -2.40 -7.03
CA PHE A 15 10.04 -3.51 -7.21
C PHE A 15 11.30 -3.37 -6.35
N ILE A 16 11.94 -2.19 -6.35
CA ILE A 16 13.16 -1.93 -5.56
C ILE A 16 12.86 -2.07 -4.06
N LEU A 17 11.81 -1.41 -3.57
CA LEU A 17 11.44 -1.46 -2.15
C LEU A 17 11.04 -2.86 -1.71
N SER A 18 10.25 -3.58 -2.53
CA SER A 18 9.85 -4.95 -2.19
C SER A 18 11.05 -5.90 -2.20
N SER A 19 11.96 -5.79 -3.16
CA SER A 19 13.20 -6.58 -3.17
C SER A 19 14.04 -6.35 -1.91
N LEU A 20 14.18 -5.09 -1.47
CA LEU A 20 14.93 -4.75 -0.26
C LEU A 20 14.26 -5.33 1.00
N ILE A 21 12.94 -5.16 1.12
CA ILE A 21 12.16 -5.67 2.27
C ILE A 21 12.17 -7.20 2.31
N LEU A 22 12.06 -7.87 1.16
CA LEU A 22 12.12 -9.33 1.06
C LEU A 22 13.48 -9.90 1.48
N LEU A 23 14.56 -9.19 1.18
CA LEU A 23 15.90 -9.62 1.56
C LEU A 23 16.21 -9.36 3.04
N LEU A 24 15.84 -8.19 3.56
CA LEU A 24 16.23 -7.76 4.91
C LEU A 24 15.21 -8.08 6.01
N VAL A 25 13.93 -7.81 5.75
CA VAL A 25 12.89 -7.77 6.81
C VAL A 25 12.01 -9.01 6.80
N TYR A 26 11.65 -9.50 5.61
CA TYR A 26 10.72 -10.62 5.45
C TYR A 26 11.17 -11.90 6.19
N PRO A 27 12.45 -12.35 6.15
CA PRO A 27 12.85 -13.59 6.83
C PRO A 27 12.70 -13.49 8.35
N LEU A 28 13.00 -12.32 8.92
CA LEU A 28 12.86 -12.06 10.35
C LEU A 28 11.39 -12.08 10.77
N ILE A 29 10.53 -11.38 10.03
CA ILE A 29 9.09 -11.31 10.32
C ILE A 29 8.41 -12.67 10.11
N TYR A 30 8.75 -13.37 9.02
CA TYR A 30 8.22 -14.72 8.78
C TYR A 30 8.60 -15.68 9.91
N SER A 31 9.86 -15.66 10.35
CA SER A 31 10.35 -16.50 11.45
C SER A 31 9.67 -16.16 12.76
N HIS A 32 9.58 -14.87 13.10
CA HIS A 32 8.89 -14.43 14.32
C HIS A 32 7.41 -14.79 14.31
N HIS A 33 6.70 -14.56 13.19
CA HIS A 33 5.30 -14.95 13.03
C HIS A 33 5.12 -16.47 13.19
N LYS A 34 6.00 -17.28 12.58
CA LYS A 34 5.96 -18.75 12.68
C LYS A 34 6.15 -19.24 14.13
N LEU A 35 6.96 -18.55 14.92
CA LEU A 35 7.26 -18.92 16.32
C LEU A 35 6.20 -18.40 17.31
N THR A 36 5.78 -17.14 17.17
CA THR A 36 4.92 -16.45 18.16
C THR A 36 3.43 -16.56 17.83
N LYS A 37 3.06 -16.88 16.57
CA LYS A 37 1.68 -16.90 16.05
C LYS A 37 0.88 -15.60 16.27
N ARG A 38 1.53 -14.51 16.66
CA ARG A 38 0.91 -13.17 16.76
C ARG A 38 0.94 -12.49 15.41
N THR A 39 -0.15 -11.83 15.05
CA THR A 39 -0.30 -11.13 13.75
C THR A 39 -0.59 -9.65 13.97
N SER A 40 0.45 -8.82 14.06
CA SER A 40 0.28 -7.36 14.03
C SER A 40 -0.04 -6.88 12.61
N GLU A 41 -0.62 -5.69 12.48
CA GLU A 41 -0.83 -5.02 11.19
C GLU A 41 0.48 -4.86 10.40
N PHE A 42 1.58 -4.53 11.09
CA PHE A 42 2.91 -4.50 10.47
C PHE A 42 3.33 -5.88 9.92
N SER A 43 3.12 -6.95 10.68
CA SER A 43 3.44 -8.31 10.23
C SER A 43 2.62 -8.68 9.01
N LYS A 44 1.30 -8.39 9.00
CA LYS A 44 0.41 -8.63 7.84
C LYS A 44 0.87 -7.85 6.62
N PHE A 45 1.30 -6.59 6.80
CA PHE A 45 1.85 -5.76 5.73
C PHE A 45 3.10 -6.41 5.11
N ILE A 46 4.09 -6.76 5.93
CA ILE A 46 5.34 -7.40 5.47
C ILE A 46 5.08 -8.74 4.78
N LEU A 47 4.15 -9.55 5.33
CA LEU A 47 3.80 -10.85 4.75
C LEU A 47 3.15 -10.75 3.36
N ASN A 48 2.55 -9.62 3.00
CA ASN A 48 1.98 -9.39 1.67
C ASN A 48 2.97 -8.77 0.66
N VAL A 49 4.17 -8.36 1.08
CA VAL A 49 5.22 -7.81 0.20
C VAL A 49 5.58 -8.71 -0.99
N PRO A 50 5.58 -10.06 -0.89
CA PRO A 50 5.78 -10.91 -2.06
C PRO A 50 4.76 -10.64 -3.19
N ARG A 51 3.52 -10.25 -2.87
CA ARG A 51 2.50 -9.92 -3.88
C ARG A 51 2.81 -8.59 -4.59
N VAL A 52 3.48 -7.66 -3.91
CA VAL A 52 3.98 -6.42 -4.51
C VAL A 52 5.14 -6.73 -5.45
N PHE A 53 6.10 -7.55 -5.00
CA PHE A 53 7.22 -8.00 -5.84
C PHE A 53 6.76 -8.73 -7.10
N LEU A 54 5.74 -9.60 -6.98
CA LEU A 54 5.11 -10.29 -8.11
C LEU A 54 4.26 -9.37 -9.01
N GLY A 55 4.15 -8.09 -8.67
CA GLY A 55 3.39 -7.09 -9.44
C GLY A 55 1.87 -7.21 -9.34
N LYS A 56 1.34 -8.06 -8.45
CA LYS A 56 -0.11 -8.24 -8.21
C LYS A 56 -0.71 -7.12 -7.36
N LEU A 57 0.10 -6.53 -6.48
CA LEU A 57 -0.24 -5.38 -5.64
C LEU A 57 0.79 -4.27 -5.83
N SER A 58 0.48 -3.11 -5.29
CA SER A 58 1.40 -1.99 -5.06
C SER A 58 1.58 -1.78 -3.55
N PHE A 59 2.64 -1.09 -3.12
CA PHE A 59 2.70 -0.63 -1.73
C PHE A 59 1.59 0.38 -1.42
N VAL A 60 1.31 1.28 -2.36
CA VAL A 60 0.33 2.37 -2.22
C VAL A 60 -0.62 2.34 -3.41
N GLY A 61 -1.92 2.35 -3.15
CA GLY A 61 -2.93 2.26 -4.19
C GLY A 61 -4.35 2.19 -3.66
N PRO A 62 -5.34 2.02 -4.56
CA PRO A 62 -6.75 1.84 -4.20
C PRO A 62 -6.97 0.59 -3.35
N GLN A 63 -8.12 0.50 -2.64
CA GLN A 63 -8.35 -0.59 -1.69
C GLN A 63 -8.55 -1.97 -2.37
N SER A 64 -9.34 -2.03 -3.45
CA SER A 64 -9.77 -3.31 -4.02
C SER A 64 -9.93 -3.28 -5.54
N ASN A 65 -10.58 -2.25 -6.08
CA ASN A 65 -10.85 -2.15 -7.51
C ASN A 65 -9.79 -1.30 -8.23
N SER A 66 -9.17 -1.87 -9.26
CA SER A 66 -8.25 -1.13 -10.14
C SER A 66 -8.96 -0.24 -11.15
N GLU A 67 -10.28 -0.39 -11.27
CA GLU A 67 -11.11 0.34 -12.23
C GLU A 67 -12.44 0.76 -11.59
N PHE A 68 -12.91 1.94 -11.94
CA PHE A 68 -14.22 2.45 -11.56
C PHE A 68 -14.80 3.27 -12.72
N GLU A 69 -15.98 2.92 -13.21
CA GLU A 69 -16.66 3.62 -14.32
C GLU A 69 -15.75 3.84 -15.56
N GLY A 70 -14.90 2.85 -15.88
CA GLY A 70 -13.96 2.92 -17.00
C GLY A 70 -12.70 3.74 -16.73
N LEU A 71 -12.54 4.31 -15.53
CA LEU A 71 -11.32 4.97 -15.07
C LEU A 71 -10.40 3.96 -14.38
N TYR A 72 -9.18 3.81 -14.88
CA TYR A 72 -8.14 3.03 -14.21
C TYR A 72 -7.57 3.80 -13.01
N LEU A 73 -7.77 3.27 -11.80
CA LEU A 73 -7.36 3.85 -10.52
C LEU A 73 -5.96 3.44 -10.08
N GLY A 74 -5.39 2.39 -10.68
CA GLY A 74 -4.09 1.85 -10.29
C GLY A 74 -4.17 0.42 -9.75
N LYS A 75 -3.01 -0.17 -9.46
CA LYS A 75 -2.95 -1.50 -8.81
C LYS A 75 -3.40 -1.37 -7.35
N PRO A 76 -4.19 -2.31 -6.81
CA PRO A 76 -4.57 -2.29 -5.40
C PRO A 76 -3.34 -2.21 -4.48
N GLY A 77 -3.43 -1.38 -3.46
CA GLY A 77 -2.35 -1.09 -2.53
C GLY A 77 -2.37 -1.95 -1.27
N LEU A 78 -1.21 -2.20 -0.67
CA LEU A 78 -1.14 -2.65 0.73
C LEU A 78 -1.64 -1.58 1.70
N THR A 79 -1.54 -0.32 1.29
CA THR A 79 -2.11 0.85 1.95
C THR A 79 -2.55 1.87 0.90
N GLY A 80 -3.18 2.95 1.34
CA GLY A 80 -3.65 4.06 0.50
C GLY A 80 -4.23 5.18 1.34
N LEU A 81 -4.75 6.22 0.69
CA LEU A 81 -5.47 7.29 1.37
C LEU A 81 -6.66 6.74 2.18
N TRP A 82 -7.39 5.78 1.61
CA TRP A 82 -8.48 5.05 2.29
C TRP A 82 -8.05 4.42 3.63
N ASN A 83 -6.76 4.12 3.81
CA ASN A 83 -6.23 3.52 5.04
C ASN A 83 -5.86 4.58 6.09
N ILE A 84 -5.22 5.68 5.67
CA ILE A 84 -4.64 6.69 6.59
C ILE A 84 -5.58 7.84 6.93
N GLU A 85 -6.61 8.08 6.12
CA GLU A 85 -7.60 9.12 6.37
C GLU A 85 -8.60 8.71 7.46
N ASN A 86 -9.06 9.70 8.21
CA ASN A 86 -10.01 9.51 9.30
C ASN A 86 -11.45 9.52 8.78
N ILE A 87 -11.77 8.49 8.02
CA ILE A 87 -13.08 8.26 7.39
C ILE A 87 -13.80 7.08 8.05
N ASP A 88 -15.11 6.96 7.84
CA ASP A 88 -15.81 5.74 8.22
C ASP A 88 -15.31 4.58 7.35
N LYS A 89 -14.75 3.54 7.98
CA LYS A 89 -14.22 2.37 7.27
C LYS A 89 -15.33 1.50 6.66
N ASN A 90 -16.59 1.76 6.96
CA ASN A 90 -17.73 1.11 6.32
C ASN A 90 -18.32 1.95 5.16
N ASP A 91 -17.90 3.21 5.00
CA ASP A 91 -18.34 4.06 3.90
C ASP A 91 -17.50 3.81 2.64
N GLU A 92 -18.02 2.93 1.78
CA GLU A 92 -17.39 2.60 0.49
C GLU A 92 -17.38 3.79 -0.50
N GLU A 93 -18.27 4.77 -0.34
CA GLU A 93 -18.26 5.97 -1.18
C GLU A 93 -17.14 6.93 -0.80
N GLU A 94 -16.92 7.13 0.50
CA GLU A 94 -15.83 7.96 0.99
C GLU A 94 -14.46 7.38 0.60
N LYS A 95 -14.26 6.07 0.76
CA LYS A 95 -13.05 5.39 0.27
C LYS A 95 -12.83 5.56 -1.22
N ARG A 96 -13.90 5.41 -2.02
CA ARG A 96 -13.82 5.56 -3.47
C ARG A 96 -13.42 6.96 -3.90
N LYS A 97 -13.92 8.00 -3.21
CA LYS A 97 -13.50 9.38 -3.46
C LYS A 97 -12.00 9.55 -3.21
N LEU A 98 -11.46 8.93 -2.16
CA LEU A 98 -10.02 8.92 -1.88
C LEU A 98 -9.22 8.15 -2.94
N ASP A 99 -9.72 7.01 -3.43
CA ASP A 99 -9.07 6.23 -4.48
C ASP A 99 -9.01 7.00 -5.81
N ILE A 100 -10.11 7.67 -6.19
CA ILE A 100 -10.16 8.57 -7.36
C ILE A 100 -9.21 9.75 -7.19
N PHE A 101 -9.18 10.36 -6.00
CA PHE A 101 -8.28 11.46 -5.70
C PHE A 101 -6.81 11.03 -5.80
N TYR A 102 -6.46 9.87 -5.24
CA TYR A 102 -5.12 9.30 -5.34
C TYR A 102 -4.74 9.07 -6.80
N ALA A 103 -5.60 8.42 -7.58
CA ALA A 103 -5.33 8.13 -8.99
C ALA A 103 -5.06 9.39 -9.83
N LYS A 104 -5.75 10.50 -9.53
CA LYS A 104 -5.59 11.79 -10.22
C LYS A 104 -4.32 12.55 -9.81
N ASN A 105 -3.84 12.37 -8.58
CA ASN A 105 -2.73 13.15 -8.01
C ASN A 105 -1.45 12.33 -7.76
N GLN A 106 -1.44 11.09 -8.24
CA GLN A 106 -0.41 10.12 -7.93
C GLN A 106 0.98 10.62 -8.30
N ASN A 107 1.86 10.71 -7.31
CA ASN A 107 3.28 10.96 -7.48
C ASN A 107 4.08 10.30 -6.35
N ILE A 108 5.41 10.26 -6.49
CA ILE A 108 6.31 9.57 -5.54
C ILE A 108 6.22 10.18 -4.14
N TRP A 109 6.08 11.51 -4.03
CA TRP A 109 5.98 12.18 -2.73
C TRP A 109 4.71 11.81 -1.97
N LEU A 110 3.58 11.75 -2.68
CA LEU A 110 2.32 11.29 -2.10
C LEU A 110 2.44 9.85 -1.59
N ASP A 111 3.12 8.96 -2.33
CA ASP A 111 3.36 7.59 -1.88
C ASP A 111 4.22 7.53 -0.60
N ILE A 112 5.29 8.34 -0.53
CA ILE A 112 6.15 8.44 0.66
C ILE A 112 5.36 8.95 1.87
N GLU A 113 4.52 9.97 1.67
CA GLU A 113 3.65 10.50 2.73
C GLU A 113 2.69 9.43 3.25
N ILE A 114 2.01 8.73 2.33
CA ILE A 114 1.05 7.67 2.68
C ILE A 114 1.75 6.54 3.45
N LEU A 115 2.91 6.09 2.98
CA LEU A 115 3.69 5.06 3.67
C LEU A 115 4.12 5.51 5.06
N SER A 116 4.61 6.74 5.19
CA SER A 116 5.06 7.28 6.49
C SER A 116 3.93 7.34 7.50
N ARG A 117 2.75 7.83 7.09
CA ARG A 117 1.53 7.84 7.93
C ARG A 117 1.03 6.44 8.24
N THR A 118 1.15 5.51 7.29
CA THR A 118 0.78 4.08 7.50
C THR A 118 1.64 3.45 8.58
N PHE A 119 2.97 3.58 8.51
CA PHE A 119 3.86 3.05 9.54
C PHE A 119 3.61 3.71 10.90
N SER A 120 3.47 5.04 10.92
CA SER A 120 3.12 5.78 12.13
C SER A 120 1.83 5.23 12.78
N ASN A 121 0.78 5.01 12.00
CA ASN A 121 -0.48 4.43 12.51
C ASN A 121 -0.30 3.00 13.05
N MET A 122 0.53 2.16 12.42
CA MET A 122 0.79 0.79 12.87
C MET A 122 1.55 0.72 14.20
N PHE A 123 2.34 1.74 14.54
CA PHE A 123 3.12 1.78 15.79
C PHE A 123 2.46 2.62 16.89
N ILE A 124 1.66 3.64 16.54
CA ILE A 124 1.06 4.58 17.51
C ILE A 124 -0.33 4.15 17.96
N LYS A 125 -1.18 3.63 17.08
CA LYS A 125 -2.53 3.21 17.50
C LYS A 125 -2.43 1.82 18.14
N PRO A 126 -2.68 1.69 19.46
CA PRO A 126 -2.94 0.37 20.02
C PRO A 126 -4.14 -0.23 19.28
N GLU A 127 -4.02 -1.51 18.88
CA GLU A 127 -5.09 -2.27 18.22
C GLU A 127 -6.41 -2.04 18.99
N LYS A 128 -7.44 -1.55 18.28
CA LYS A 128 -8.81 -1.49 18.80
C LYS A 128 -9.48 -2.85 18.67
#